data_AF-W1F7J0-F1
#
_entry.id   AF-W1F7J0-F1
#
_cell.length_a   1.000
_cell.length_b   1.000
_cell.length_c   1.000
_cell.angle_alpha   90.00
_cell.angle_beta   90.00
_cell.angle_gamma   90.00
#
_symmetry.space_group_name_H-M   'P 1'
#
loop_
_entity.id
_entity.type
_entity.pdbx_description
1 polymer ?
#
loop_
_entity_poly.entity_id
_entity_poly.type
_entity_poly.pdbx_seq_one_letter_code
_entity_poly.pdbx_strand_id
1 'polypeptide(L)'
;MVKKGDVLVALYGANSGDVSLSKINGAINQAILCLRHESNNAFLYQYLIHKKEWIITTFLQGGQGNLSGEIIKSIKIFFPQPVEQQKIADFLLVLDDKIDAQTKKLTL
;
A
#
# COMPACT_ATOMS: atom_id res chain seq x y z
N MET A 1 6.16 2.01 15.74
CA MET A 1 4.79 1.63 16.12
C MET A 1 3.83 1.98 15.01
N VAL A 2 2.90 1.08 14.71
CA VAL A 2 1.83 1.22 13.72
C VAL A 2 0.46 1.06 14.39
N LYS A 3 -0.55 1.67 13.79
CA LYS A 3 -1.95 1.58 14.20
C LYS A 3 -2.76 0.85 13.13
N LYS A 4 -3.90 0.28 13.52
CA LYS A 4 -4.88 -0.25 12.57
C LYS A 4 -5.25 0.84 11.56
N GLY A 5 -5.19 0.51 10.28
CA GLY A 5 -5.43 1.43 9.15
C GLY A 5 -4.20 2.18 8.65
N ASP A 6 -3.03 2.04 9.27
CA ASP A 6 -1.78 2.55 8.67
C ASP A 6 -1.42 1.79 7.39
N VAL A 7 -0.82 2.49 6.42
CA VAL A 7 -0.33 1.86 5.18
C VAL A 7 1.05 1.29 5.43
N LEU A 8 1.26 0.03 5.08
CA LEU A 8 2.52 -0.69 5.23
C LEU A 8 3.05 -1.05 3.85
N VAL A 9 4.34 -0.80 3.62
CA VAL A 9 5.04 -1.15 2.37
C VAL A 9 6.23 -2.04 2.70
N ALA A 10 6.33 -3.21 2.07
CA ALA A 10 7.52 -4.05 2.15
C ALA A 10 8.65 -3.45 1.32
N LEU A 11 9.81 -3.24 1.96
CA LEU A 11 10.95 -2.59 1.30
C LEU A 11 11.90 -3.59 0.66
N TYR A 12 11.96 -4.83 1.17
CA TYR A 12 13.04 -5.77 0.87
C TYR A 12 12.53 -7.11 0.33
N GLY A 13 13.42 -7.80 -0.40
CA GLY A 13 13.25 -9.18 -0.83
C GLY A 13 12.19 -9.36 -1.92
N ALA A 14 11.73 -10.61 -2.11
CA ALA A 14 10.77 -10.98 -3.15
C ALA A 14 9.43 -10.24 -3.05
N ASN A 15 9.11 -9.71 -1.87
CA ASN A 15 7.87 -8.98 -1.59
C ASN A 15 8.06 -7.45 -1.69
N SER A 16 9.22 -6.97 -2.16
CA SER A 16 9.47 -5.53 -2.30
C SER A 16 8.35 -4.85 -3.10
N GLY A 17 7.80 -3.77 -2.54
CA GLY A 17 6.68 -3.04 -3.14
C GLY A 17 5.29 -3.58 -2.78
N ASP A 18 5.17 -4.70 -2.06
CA ASP A 18 3.89 -5.13 -1.50
C ASP A 18 3.34 -4.09 -0.52
N VAL A 19 2.04 -3.83 -0.62
CA VAL A 19 1.35 -2.81 0.15
C VAL A 19 0.18 -3.46 0.91
N SER A 20 -0.02 -3.07 2.17
CA SER A 20 -1.17 -3.52 2.96
C SER A 20 -1.66 -2.43 3.90
N LEU A 21 -2.92 -2.56 4.34
CA LEU A 21 -3.44 -1.82 5.49
C LEU A 21 -3.24 -2.64 6.76
N SER A 22 -2.67 -2.03 7.79
CA SER A 22 -2.49 -2.71 9.08
C SER A 22 -3.85 -3.07 9.68
N LYS A 23 -4.04 -4.35 10.01
CA LYS A 23 -5.28 -4.84 10.65
C LYS A 23 -5.26 -4.67 12.18
N ILE A 24 -4.09 -4.42 12.76
CA ILE A 24 -3.84 -4.34 14.20
C ILE A 24 -2.92 -3.18 14.57
N ASN A 25 -2.85 -2.86 15.87
CA ASN A 25 -1.79 -2.00 16.41
C ASN A 25 -0.57 -2.86 16.72
N GLY A 26 0.65 -2.35 16.50
CA GLY A 26 1.85 -3.13 16.78
C GLY A 26 3.17 -2.44 16.46
N ALA A 27 4.24 -3.22 16.48
CA ALA A 27 5.56 -2.82 16.02
C ALA A 27 5.85 -3.43 14.64
N ILE A 28 6.69 -2.73 13.87
CA ILE A 28 7.21 -3.21 12.59
C ILE A 28 8.73 -3.19 12.65
N ASN A 29 9.37 -4.07 11.89
CA ASN A 29 10.83 -4.08 11.73
C ASN A 29 11.26 -3.10 10.62
N GLN A 30 12.57 -3.02 10.36
CA GLN A 30 13.13 -2.11 9.36
C GLN A 30 12.80 -2.48 7.91
N ALA A 31 12.34 -3.71 7.65
CA ALA A 31 11.94 -4.15 6.31
C ALA A 31 10.57 -3.64 5.88
N ILE A 32 9.83 -3.00 6.79
CA ILE A 32 8.50 -2.46 6.54
C ILE A 32 8.53 -0.94 6.75
N LEU A 33 8.04 -0.21 5.76
CA LEU A 33 7.78 1.21 5.88
C LEU A 33 6.31 1.43 6.29
N CYS A 34 6.09 2.26 7.29
CA CYS A 34 4.76 2.76 7.63
C CYS A 34 4.56 4.16 7.04
N LEU A 35 3.46 4.33 6.32
CA LEU A 35 3.00 5.60 5.75
C LEU A 35 1.64 5.97 6.33
N ARG A 36 1.44 7.28 6.52
CA ARG A 36 0.17 7.89 6.93
C ARG A 36 -0.07 9.11 6.06
N HIS A 37 -1.20 9.13 5.37
CA HIS A 37 -1.67 10.30 4.66
C HIS A 37 -2.60 11.11 5.57
N GLU A 38 -2.59 12.43 5.44
CA GLU A 38 -3.37 13.32 6.29
C GLU A 38 -4.88 13.18 6.07
N SER A 39 -5.30 12.85 4.84
CA SER A 39 -6.72 12.71 4.47
C SER A 39 -7.22 11.27 4.48
N ASN A 40 -6.62 10.36 3.72
CA ASN A 40 -7.17 9.02 3.52
C ASN A 40 -6.09 7.96 3.23
N ASN A 41 -5.82 7.10 4.21
CA ASN A 41 -4.89 5.97 4.08
C ASN A 41 -5.38 4.89 3.12
N ALA A 42 -6.69 4.64 3.04
CA ALA A 42 -7.24 3.64 2.13
C ALA A 42 -7.03 4.04 0.67
N PHE A 43 -7.19 5.33 0.34
CA PHE A 43 -6.84 5.85 -0.98
C PHE A 43 -5.33 5.69 -1.26
N LEU A 44 -4.46 6.07 -0.32
CA LEU A 44 -3.02 5.89 -0.47
C LEU A 44 -2.65 4.41 -0.72
N TYR A 45 -3.28 3.49 0.03
CA TYR A 45 -3.14 2.06 -0.17
C TYR A 45 -3.51 1.63 -1.60
N GLN A 46 -4.71 2.00 -2.07
CA GLN A 46 -5.17 1.66 -3.43
C GLN A 46 -4.24 2.25 -4.50
N TYR A 47 -3.77 3.49 -4.30
CA TYR A 47 -2.86 4.14 -5.22
C TYR A 47 -1.51 3.43 -5.31
N LEU A 48 -0.92 3.06 -4.17
CA LEU A 48 0.38 2.39 -4.14
C LEU A 48 0.29 0.96 -4.69
N ILE A 49 -0.80 0.23 -4.45
CA ILE A 49 -1.06 -1.05 -5.12
C ILE A 49 -1.08 -0.85 -6.63
N HIS A 50 -1.84 0.12 -7.13
CA HIS A 50 -1.93 0.41 -8.55
C HIS A 50 -0.57 0.76 -9.17
N LYS A 51 0.31 1.44 -8.41
CA LYS A 51 1.66 1.82 -8.86
C LYS A 51 2.75 0.78 -8.59
N LYS A 52 2.46 -0.32 -7.89
CA LYS A 52 3.48 -1.29 -7.44
C LYS A 52 4.44 -1.68 -8.56
N GLU A 53 3.92 -2.12 -9.70
CA GLU A 53 4.75 -2.59 -10.81
C GLU A 53 5.63 -1.47 -11.38
N TRP A 54 5.07 -0.27 -11.52
CA TRP A 54 5.83 0.89 -11.97
C TRP A 54 6.93 1.27 -10.97
N ILE A 55 6.68 1.18 -9.66
CA ILE A 55 7.67 1.45 -8.61
C ILE A 55 8.82 0.44 -8.71
N ILE A 56 8.50 -0.85 -8.77
CA ILE A 56 9.51 -1.92 -8.85
C ILE A 56 10.36 -1.75 -10.11
N THR A 57 9.72 -1.60 -11.27
CA THR A 57 10.42 -1.50 -12.54
C THR A 57 11.21 -0.20 -12.70
N THR A 58 10.83 0.88 -12.03
CA THR A 58 11.56 2.15 -12.10
C THR A 58 12.74 2.19 -11.12
N PHE A 59 12.57 1.66 -9.90
CA PHE A 59 13.51 1.92 -8.80
C PHE A 59 14.36 0.71 -8.38
N LEU A 60 14.08 -0.50 -8.86
CA LEU A 60 14.89 -1.71 -8.57
C LEU A 60 15.80 -2.14 -9.74
N GLN A 61 16.18 -1.19 -10.59
CA GLN A 61 17.05 -1.43 -11.74
C GLN A 61 18.53 -1.31 -11.38
N GLY A 62 19.42 -1.80 -12.24
CA GLY A 62 20.86 -1.49 -12.16
C GLY A 62 21.58 -2.01 -10.91
N GLY A 63 21.16 -3.15 -10.35
CA GLY A 63 21.77 -3.76 -9.16
C GLY A 63 21.18 -3.27 -7.84
N GLN A 64 20.17 -2.39 -7.87
CA GLN A 64 19.44 -2.00 -6.67
C GLN A 64 18.48 -3.11 -6.23
N GLY A 65 18.88 -3.88 -5.21
CA GLY A 65 18.10 -5.04 -4.75
C GLY A 65 16.87 -4.73 -3.89
N ASN A 66 16.74 -3.52 -3.36
CA ASN A 66 15.74 -3.15 -2.36
C ASN A 66 15.21 -1.72 -2.54
N LEU A 67 13.96 -1.50 -2.12
CA LEU A 67 13.39 -0.15 -1.99
C LEU A 67 13.91 0.49 -0.70
N SER A 68 14.07 1.82 -0.71
CA SER A 68 14.34 2.59 0.50
C SER A 68 13.12 3.42 0.88
N GLY A 69 13.01 3.78 2.15
CA GLY A 69 11.96 4.71 2.60
C GLY A 69 12.05 6.07 1.91
N GLU A 70 13.24 6.51 1.52
CA GLU A 70 13.45 7.76 0.78
C GLU A 70 12.93 7.68 -0.65
N ILE A 71 13.14 6.54 -1.32
CA ILE A 71 12.58 6.29 -2.65
C ILE A 71 11.06 6.34 -2.62
N ILE A 72 10.44 5.63 -1.68
CA ILE A 72 8.97 5.63 -1.59
C ILE A 72 8.44 7.05 -1.32
N LYS A 73 9.13 7.83 -0.48
CA LYS A 73 8.75 9.22 -0.17
C LYS A 73 9.02 10.20 -1.32
N SER A 74 9.90 9.86 -2.27
CA SER A 74 10.21 10.73 -3.41
C SER A 74 9.23 10.55 -4.58
N ILE A 75 8.42 9.49 -4.56
CA ILE A 75 7.38 9.26 -5.56
C ILE A 75 6.39 10.42 -5.51
N LYS A 76 6.27 11.13 -6.64
CA LYS A 76 5.28 12.19 -6.80
C LYS A 76 3.92 11.56 -7.08
N ILE A 77 2.97 11.89 -6.23
CA ILE A 77 1.62 11.33 -6.23
C ILE A 77 0.63 12.47 -6.47
N PHE A 78 -0.31 12.27 -7.39
CA PHE A 78 -1.45 13.15 -7.50
C PHE A 78 -2.53 12.69 -6.50
N PHE A 79 -2.84 13.56 -5.56
CA PHE A 79 -3.95 13.35 -4.63
C PHE A 79 -5.12 14.25 -5.05
N PRO A 80 -6.28 13.69 -5.40
CA PRO A 80 -7.47 14.49 -5.61
C PRO A 80 -7.97 15.06 -4.27
N GLN A 81 -9.04 15.86 -4.30
CA GLN A 81 -9.61 16.42 -3.07
C GLN A 81 -10.07 15.30 -2.12
N PRO A 82 -10.04 15.49 -0.78
CA PRO A 82 -10.37 14.44 0.18
C PRO A 82 -11.70 13.73 -0.07
N VAL A 83 -12.72 14.45 -0.54
CA VAL A 83 -14.04 13.89 -0.89
C VAL A 83 -13.94 12.86 -2.03
N GLU A 84 -13.12 13.13 -3.04
CA GLU A 84 -12.91 12.22 -4.16
C GLU A 84 -12.04 11.04 -3.76
N GLN A 85 -11.01 11.26 -2.93
CA GLN A 85 -10.21 10.17 -2.35
C GLN A 85 -11.10 9.18 -1.61
N GLN A 86 -12.04 9.68 -0.80
CA GLN A 86 -12.99 8.86 -0.05
C GLN A 86 -13.88 8.04 -0.98
N LYS A 87 -14.49 8.66 -2.00
CA LYS A 87 -15.35 7.97 -2.98
C LYS A 87 -14.61 6.84 -3.70
N ILE A 88 -13.37 7.10 -4.13
CA ILE A 88 -12.54 6.09 -4.80
C ILE A 88 -12.19 4.96 -3.83
N ALA A 89 -11.73 5.29 -2.62
CA ALA A 89 -11.35 4.31 -1.61
C ALA A 89 -12.53 3.40 -1.22
N ASP A 90 -13.71 3.99 -0.94
CA ASP A 90 -14.90 3.24 -0.56
C ASP A 90 -15.33 2.27 -1.67
N PHE A 91 -15.33 2.73 -2.92
CA PHE A 91 -15.71 1.89 -4.05
C PHE A 91 -14.77 0.69 -4.20
N LEU A 92 -13.45 0.93 -4.18
CA LEU A 92 -12.47 -0.14 -4.37
C LEU A 92 -12.44 -1.11 -3.19
N LEU A 93 -12.55 -0.62 -1.95
CA LEU A 93 -12.62 -1.49 -0.77
C LEU A 93 -13.84 -2.41 -0.79
N VAL A 94 -15.00 -1.92 -1.25
CA VAL A 94 -16.20 -2.76 -1.41
C VAL A 94 -15.97 -3.87 -2.43
N LEU A 95 -15.19 -3.63 -3.48
CA LEU A 95 -14.83 -4.66 -4.45
C LEU A 95 -13.84 -5.67 -3.84
N ASP A 96 -12.84 -5.21 -3.10
CA ASP A 96 -11.90 -6.07 -2.39
C ASP A 96 -12.63 -7.01 -1.42
N ASP A 97 -13.55 -6.48 -0.60
CA ASP A 97 -14.36 -7.27 0.32
C ASP A 97 -15.21 -8.34 -0.40
N LYS A 98 -15.77 -7.99 -1.57
CA LYS A 98 -16.52 -8.94 -2.40
C LYS A 98 -15.62 -10.03 -2.96
N ILE A 99 -14.44 -9.69 -3.47
CA ILE A 99 -13.47 -10.65 -3.99
C ILE A 99 -13.03 -11.61 -2.88
N ASP A 100 -12.71 -11.09 -1.70
CA ASP A 100 -12.35 -11.88 -0.52
C ASP A 100 -13.47 -12.84 -0.12
N ALA A 101 -14.72 -12.37 -0.12
CA ALA A 101 -15.87 -13.19 0.23
C ALA A 101 -16.12 -14.32 -0.79
N GLN A 102 -15.92 -14.08 -2.09
CA GLN A 102 -16.07 -15.15 -3.09
C GLN A 102 -14.89 -16.12 -3.06
N THR A 103 -13.66 -15.62 -2.91
CA THR A 103 -12.45 -16.45 -2.80
C THR A 103 -12.57 -17.45 -1.66
N LYS A 104 -13.07 -17.02 -0.49
CA LYS A 104 -13.30 -17.90 0.67
C LYS A 104 -14.25 -19.06 0.37
N LYS A 105 -15.26 -18.87 -0.49
CA LYS A 105 -16.20 -19.94 -0.87
C LYS A 105 -15.58 -20.99 -1.78
N LEU A 106 -14.56 -20.63 -2.57
CA LEU A 106 -13.86 -21.54 -3.47
C LEU A 106 -12.84 -22.42 -2.74
N THR A 107 -12.38 -21.98 -1.56
CA THR A 107 -11.38 -22.66 -0.73
C THR A 107 -11.98 -23.50 0.41
N LEU A 108 -13.31 -23.53 0.53
CA LEU A 108 -14.08 -24.40 1.42
C LEU A 108 -14.65 -25.57 0.61
#